data_AF-A0A382GVN9-F1
#
_entry.id   AF-A0A382GVN9-F1
#
_cell.length_a   1.000
_cell.length_b   1.000
_cell.length_c   1.000
_cell.angle_alpha   90.00
_cell.angle_beta   90.00
_cell.angle_gamma   90.00
#
_symmetry.space_group_name_H-M   'P 1'
#
loop_
_entity.id
_entity.type
_entity.pdbx_description
1 polymer ?
#
loop_
_entity_poly.entity_id
_entity_poly.type
_entity_poly.pdbx_seq_one_letter_code
_entity_poly.pdbx_strand_id
1 'polypeptide(L)'
;MPTPNVVGPAGTFSGFSELHAPQDSDLYKCVHCGFCLQACPTYLETGLEAESPRGRIALMKGVNEGRLDMSQSVVGHWDMCLQCRACELACPSGVEYGKLMEATRAQVKQHTKRPLIERTIRSIGYNTLLASPRKLRLLGNA
;
A
#
# COMPACT_ATOMS: atom_id res chain seq x y z
N MET A 1 5.73 -24.56 -2.78
CA MET A 1 4.56 -25.02 -2.01
C MET A 1 3.93 -23.78 -1.41
N PRO A 2 2.64 -23.46 -1.66
CA PRO A 2 2.00 -22.31 -1.05
C PRO A 2 1.96 -22.51 0.47
N THR A 3 2.51 -21.56 1.22
CA THR A 3 2.45 -21.58 2.68
C THR A 3 1.03 -21.23 3.11
N PRO A 4 0.44 -21.95 4.07
CA PRO A 4 -0.83 -21.53 4.65
C PRO A 4 -0.64 -20.16 5.31
N ASN A 5 -1.58 -19.24 5.09
CA ASN A 5 -1.64 -17.94 5.75
C ASN A 5 -1.50 -18.13 7.27
N VAL A 6 -0.30 -17.95 7.81
CA VAL A 6 -0.07 -17.99 9.26
C VAL A 6 -0.53 -16.65 9.80
N VAL A 7 -1.63 -16.64 10.53
CA VAL A 7 -2.10 -15.43 11.21
C VAL A 7 -1.13 -15.20 12.37
N GLY A 8 -0.33 -14.14 12.29
CA GLY A 8 0.54 -13.71 13.38
C GLY A 8 -0.27 -13.19 14.58
N PRO A 9 0.38 -12.69 15.64
CA PRO A 9 -0.31 -12.06 16.77
C PRO A 9 -1.32 -11.00 16.33
N ALA A 10 -2.36 -10.76 17.14
CA ALA A 10 -3.49 -9.91 16.80
C ALA A 10 -3.07 -8.59 16.12
N GLY A 11 -3.41 -8.43 14.83
CA GLY A 11 -3.03 -7.27 14.02
C GLY A 11 -1.81 -7.46 13.10
N THR A 12 -1.28 -8.68 12.97
CA THR A 12 -0.22 -9.04 12.02
C THR A 12 -0.67 -10.19 11.11
N PHE A 13 -0.39 -10.09 9.82
CA PHE A 13 -0.77 -11.10 8.82
C PHE A 13 0.47 -11.56 8.06
N SER A 14 0.67 -12.86 7.90
CA SER A 14 1.86 -13.39 7.23
C SER A 14 1.64 -13.54 5.73
N GLY A 15 2.63 -13.10 4.95
CA GLY A 15 2.66 -13.27 3.49
C GLY A 15 1.63 -12.44 2.71
N PHE A 16 1.66 -12.56 1.38
CA PHE A 16 0.60 -12.08 0.50
C PHE A 16 -0.32 -13.24 0.12
N SER A 17 -1.62 -12.97 -0.04
CA SER A 17 -2.53 -13.96 -0.61
C SER A 17 -2.37 -14.02 -2.13
N GLU A 18 -2.37 -15.23 -2.71
CA GLU A 18 -2.18 -15.49 -4.16
C GLU A 18 -3.06 -14.60 -5.06
N LEU A 19 -4.28 -14.28 -4.63
CA LEU A 19 -5.20 -13.44 -5.39
C LEU A 19 -4.85 -11.95 -5.22
N HIS A 20 -4.31 -11.34 -6.28
CA HIS A 20 -3.81 -9.95 -6.31
C HIS A 20 -2.55 -9.72 -5.46
N ALA A 21 -1.68 -10.72 -5.32
CA ALA A 21 -0.33 -10.50 -4.77
C ALA A 21 0.50 -9.59 -5.70
N PRO A 22 1.46 -8.81 -5.16
CA PRO A 22 2.48 -8.16 -5.98
C PRO A 22 3.24 -9.20 -6.82
N GLN A 23 3.43 -8.92 -8.11
CA GLN A 23 4.07 -9.87 -9.03
C GLN A 23 5.58 -9.96 -8.78
N ASP A 24 6.12 -11.16 -8.65
CA ASP A 24 7.55 -11.42 -8.46
C ASP A 24 8.40 -10.80 -9.58
N SER A 25 7.91 -10.88 -10.83
CA SER A 25 8.60 -10.33 -12.00
C SER A 25 8.85 -8.82 -11.91
N ASP A 26 8.03 -8.07 -11.16
CA ASP A 26 8.24 -6.64 -10.89
C ASP A 26 8.96 -6.41 -9.57
N LEU A 27 8.61 -7.19 -8.55
CA LEU A 27 9.17 -7.07 -7.20
C LEU A 27 10.70 -7.29 -7.19
N TYR A 28 11.17 -8.28 -7.94
CA TYR A 28 12.58 -8.66 -8.01
C TYR A 28 13.40 -7.92 -9.08
N LYS A 29 12.79 -7.05 -9.90
CA LYS A 29 13.54 -6.10 -10.77
C LYS A 29 14.35 -5.08 -9.97
N CYS A 30 13.95 -4.78 -8.73
CA CYS A 30 14.67 -3.83 -7.89
C CYS A 30 16.03 -4.38 -7.47
N VAL A 31 17.11 -3.78 -8.00
CA VAL A 31 18.52 -4.09 -7.70
C VAL A 31 19.11 -3.26 -6.55
N HIS A 32 18.26 -2.54 -5.80
CA HIS A 32 18.66 -1.72 -4.64
C HIS A 32 19.65 -0.58 -4.91
N CYS A 33 19.72 -0.06 -6.15
CA CYS A 33 20.66 0.99 -6.57
C CYS A 33 20.46 2.38 -5.95
N GLY A 34 19.25 2.70 -5.44
CA GLY A 34 18.99 3.96 -4.71
C GLY A 34 18.62 5.18 -5.57
N PHE A 35 18.55 5.09 -6.90
CA PHE A 35 18.14 6.22 -7.76
C PHE A 35 16.74 6.76 -7.42
N CYS A 36 15.85 5.91 -6.91
CA CYS A 36 14.50 6.31 -6.52
C CYS A 36 14.44 7.13 -5.22
N LEU A 37 15.53 7.20 -4.43
CA LEU A 37 15.54 7.88 -3.13
C LEU A 37 15.24 9.38 -3.30
N GLN A 38 16.03 10.07 -4.12
CA GLN A 38 15.89 11.51 -4.34
C GLN A 38 14.65 11.89 -5.16
N ALA A 39 14.02 10.92 -5.82
CA ALA A 39 12.76 11.11 -6.53
C ALA A 39 11.53 11.02 -5.62
N CYS A 40 11.66 10.51 -4.39
CA CYS A 40 10.53 10.22 -3.53
C CYS A 40 10.32 11.31 -2.46
N PRO A 41 9.20 12.05 -2.49
CA PRO A 41 8.98 13.17 -1.57
C PRO A 41 8.86 12.72 -0.10
N THR A 42 8.30 11.54 0.17
CA THR A 42 8.17 11.04 1.55
C THR A 42 9.52 10.68 2.15
N TYR A 43 10.44 10.17 1.34
CA TYR A 43 11.81 9.94 1.78
C TYR A 43 12.55 11.26 2.04
N LEU A 44 12.40 12.25 1.15
CA LEU A 44 13.01 13.56 1.34
C LEU A 44 12.55 14.26 2.61
N GLU A 45 11.26 14.14 2.95
CA GLU A 45 10.70 14.74 4.16
C GLU A 45 11.13 14.00 5.44
N THR A 46 11.13 12.66 5.41
CA THR A 46 11.35 11.86 6.63
C THR A 46 12.81 11.46 6.87
N GLY A 47 13.63 11.40 5.82
CA GLY A 47 14.99 10.85 5.85
C GLY A 47 15.07 9.34 6.10
N LEU A 48 13.93 8.65 6.33
CA LEU A 48 13.89 7.23 6.65
C LEU A 48 13.87 6.39 5.38
N GLU A 49 14.83 5.50 5.19
CA GLU A 49 14.88 4.67 3.97
C GLU A 49 13.62 3.81 3.79
N ALA A 50 12.98 3.37 4.88
CA ALA A 50 11.70 2.65 4.84
C ALA A 50 10.57 3.47 4.18
N GLU A 51 10.68 4.80 4.14
CA GLU A 51 9.76 5.72 3.46
C GLU A 51 10.14 6.00 2.00
N SER A 52 11.17 5.33 1.49
CA SER A 52 11.55 5.38 0.08
C SER A 52 10.90 4.25 -0.74
N PRO A 53 10.85 4.36 -2.07
CA PRO A 53 10.32 3.30 -2.94
C PRO A 53 11.13 2.01 -2.80
N ARG A 54 12.47 2.13 -2.73
CA ARG A 54 13.38 1.00 -2.51
C ARG A 54 13.14 0.33 -1.15
N GLY A 55 13.02 1.11 -0.09
CA GLY A 55 12.75 0.57 1.25
C GLY A 55 11.41 -0.14 1.32
N ARG A 56 10.35 0.44 0.73
CA ARG A 56 9.03 -0.19 0.66
C ARG A 56 9.03 -1.49 -0.17
N ILE A 57 9.78 -1.54 -1.26
CA ILE A 57 10.00 -2.80 -2.00
C ILE A 57 10.75 -3.82 -1.12
N ALA A 58 11.73 -3.40 -0.33
CA ALA A 58 12.42 -4.29 0.60
C ALA A 58 11.46 -4.89 1.64
N LEU A 59 10.52 -4.08 2.16
CA LEU A 59 9.44 -4.53 3.03
C LEU A 59 8.51 -5.51 2.31
N MET A 60 8.08 -5.20 1.07
CA MET A 60 7.26 -6.10 0.25
C MET A 60 7.94 -7.45 0.03
N LYS A 61 9.24 -7.46 -0.32
CA LYS A 61 10.03 -8.70 -0.45
C LYS A 61 10.10 -9.48 0.86
N GLY A 62 10.33 -8.78 1.98
CA GLY A 62 10.34 -9.40 3.31
C GLY A 62 9.03 -10.11 3.63
N VAL A 63 7.90 -9.48 3.29
CA VAL A 63 6.58 -10.09 3.45
C VAL A 63 6.37 -11.25 2.47
N ASN A 64 6.71 -11.07 1.19
CA ASN A 64 6.59 -12.09 0.14
C ASN A 64 7.37 -13.37 0.49
N GLU A 65 8.54 -13.22 1.10
CA GLU A 65 9.42 -14.32 1.49
C GLU A 65 9.11 -14.90 2.89
N GLY A 66 8.07 -14.39 3.57
CA GLY A 66 7.71 -14.83 4.92
C GLY A 66 8.73 -14.45 6.00
N ARG A 67 9.64 -13.51 5.72
CA ARG A 67 10.62 -12.97 6.67
C ARG A 67 10.05 -11.84 7.53
N LEU A 68 8.98 -11.20 7.07
CA LEU A 68 8.25 -10.15 7.77
C LEU A 68 6.75 -10.45 7.73
N ASP A 69 6.05 -10.08 8.79
CA ASP A 69 4.59 -10.01 8.78
C ASP A 69 4.13 -8.60 8.38
N MET A 70 2.94 -8.51 7.80
CA MET A 70 2.21 -7.26 7.59
C MET A 70 1.70 -6.72 8.94
N SER A 71 2.62 -6.22 9.76
CA SER A 71 2.32 -5.54 11.01
C SER A 71 1.88 -4.09 10.76
N GLN A 72 1.27 -3.45 11.77
CA GLN A 72 0.90 -2.03 11.69
C GLN A 72 2.08 -1.12 11.34
N SER A 73 3.29 -1.43 11.82
CA SER A 73 4.49 -0.66 11.47
C SER A 73 4.86 -0.82 10.00
N VAL A 74 4.86 -2.06 9.47
CA VAL A 74 5.16 -2.33 8.06
C VAL A 74 4.11 -1.67 7.15
N VAL A 75 2.84 -1.83 7.49
CA VAL A 75 1.72 -1.22 6.75
C VAL A 75 1.79 0.31 6.78
N GLY A 76 2.16 0.90 7.92
CA GLY A 76 2.33 2.35 8.06
C GLY A 76 3.31 2.93 7.04
N HIS A 77 4.45 2.26 6.81
CA HIS A 77 5.42 2.67 5.80
C HIS A 77 4.82 2.63 4.38
N TRP A 78 3.99 1.64 4.05
CA TRP A 78 3.30 1.59 2.76
C TRP A 78 2.22 2.67 2.66
N ASP A 79 1.51 2.96 3.75
CA ASP A 79 0.44 3.96 3.79
C ASP A 79 0.92 5.39 3.55
N MET A 80 2.15 5.70 3.96
CA MET A 80 2.82 6.97 3.66
C MET A 80 3.10 7.20 2.17
N CYS A 81 3.03 6.16 1.33
CA CYS A 81 3.28 6.32 -0.09
C CYS A 81 2.15 7.11 -0.79
N LEU A 82 2.47 8.31 -1.29
CA LEU A 82 1.52 9.17 -2.03
C LEU A 82 1.12 8.62 -3.41
N GLN A 83 1.74 7.54 -3.88
CA GLN A 83 1.49 6.93 -5.19
C GLN A 83 1.67 7.91 -6.38
N CYS A 84 2.60 8.87 -6.27
CA CYS A 84 2.90 9.85 -7.31
C CYS A 84 3.71 9.31 -8.51
N ARG A 85 4.29 8.11 -8.36
CA ARG A 85 5.06 7.38 -9.41
C ARG A 85 6.31 8.07 -9.96
N ALA A 86 6.78 9.16 -9.35
CA ALA A 86 8.05 9.81 -9.72
C ALA A 86 9.26 8.86 -9.66
N CYS A 87 9.20 7.87 -8.78
CA CYS A 87 10.23 6.84 -8.63
C CYS A 87 10.38 5.90 -9.84
N GLU A 88 9.33 5.70 -10.63
CA GLU A 88 9.38 4.84 -11.82
C GLU A 88 10.23 5.49 -12.91
N LEU A 89 10.05 6.80 -13.13
CA LEU A 89 10.84 7.57 -14.09
C LEU A 89 12.33 7.57 -13.73
N ALA A 90 12.65 7.62 -12.44
CA ALA A 90 14.03 7.59 -11.96
C ALA A 90 14.65 6.18 -11.96
N CYS A 91 13.87 5.11 -12.15
CA CYS A 91 14.35 3.75 -11.96
C CYS A 91 15.04 3.20 -13.22
N PRO A 92 16.37 2.95 -13.20
CA PRO A 92 17.07 2.38 -14.36
C PRO A 92 16.68 0.92 -14.62
N SER A 93 16.15 0.22 -13.61
CA SER A 93 15.72 -1.19 -13.71
C SER A 93 14.27 -1.35 -14.20
N GLY A 94 13.56 -0.23 -14.44
CA GLY A 94 12.18 -0.28 -14.95
C GLY A 94 11.19 -0.96 -14.01
N VAL A 95 11.31 -0.75 -12.69
CA VAL A 95 10.36 -1.29 -11.71
C VAL A 95 9.01 -0.57 -11.85
N GLU A 96 7.95 -1.31 -12.10
CA GLU A 96 6.56 -0.81 -12.17
C GLU A 96 5.99 -0.60 -10.75
N TYR A 97 6.56 0.36 -10.02
CA TYR A 97 6.30 0.57 -8.59
C TYR A 97 4.83 0.78 -8.23
N GLY A 98 4.07 1.50 -9.07
CA GLY A 98 2.64 1.72 -8.89
C GLY A 98 1.86 0.40 -8.81
N LYS A 99 2.14 -0.55 -9.73
CA LYS A 99 1.49 -1.87 -9.71
C LYS A 99 1.78 -2.63 -8.43
N LEU A 100 3.03 -2.60 -7.97
CA LEU A 100 3.44 -3.23 -6.72
C LEU A 100 2.71 -2.62 -5.51
N MET A 101 2.65 -1.29 -5.43
CA MET A 101 2.00 -0.59 -4.32
C MET A 101 0.49 -0.81 -4.31
N GLU A 102 -0.16 -0.78 -5.48
CA GLU A 102 -1.60 -1.05 -5.61
C GLU A 102 -1.96 -2.47 -5.16
N ALA A 103 -1.21 -3.48 -5.64
CA ALA A 103 -1.38 -4.87 -5.20
C ALA A 103 -1.15 -5.02 -3.70
N THR A 104 -0.09 -4.42 -3.17
CA THR A 104 0.24 -4.44 -1.73
C THR A 104 -0.89 -3.84 -0.89
N ARG A 105 -1.38 -2.64 -1.23
CA ARG A 105 -2.50 -2.00 -0.51
C ARG A 105 -3.80 -2.79 -0.63
N ALA A 106 -4.03 -3.46 -1.76
CA ALA A 106 -5.17 -4.36 -1.92
C ALA A 106 -5.10 -5.53 -0.93
N GLN A 107 -3.92 -6.14 -0.76
CA GLN A 107 -3.67 -7.18 0.23
C GLN A 107 -3.91 -6.68 1.67
N VAL A 108 -3.36 -5.51 2.04
CA VAL A 108 -3.58 -4.91 3.36
C VAL A 108 -5.07 -4.71 3.65
N LYS A 109 -5.82 -4.22 2.65
CA LYS A 109 -7.26 -3.96 2.79
C LYS A 109 -8.07 -5.24 2.95
N GLN A 110 -7.67 -6.35 2.32
CA GLN A 110 -8.34 -7.65 2.49
C GLN A 110 -8.21 -8.16 3.93
N HIS A 111 -7.07 -7.88 4.57
CA HIS A 111 -6.78 -8.32 5.93
C HIS A 111 -7.33 -7.36 7.01
N THR A 112 -7.57 -6.09 6.65
CA THR A 112 -8.15 -5.10 7.57
C THR A 112 -9.68 -5.16 7.56
N LYS A 113 -10.30 -5.72 8.60
CA LYS A 113 -11.76 -5.71 8.78
C LYS A 113 -12.23 -4.34 9.25
N ARG A 114 -12.90 -3.59 8.35
CA ARG A 114 -13.59 -2.34 8.72
C ARG A 114 -14.85 -2.60 9.55
N PRO A 115 -15.13 -1.81 10.62
CA PRO A 115 -16.35 -1.91 11.40
C PRO A 115 -17.60 -1.74 10.52
N LEU A 116 -18.69 -2.42 10.89
CA LEU A 116 -19.96 -2.34 10.17
C LEU A 116 -20.51 -0.90 10.09
N ILE A 117 -20.33 -0.13 11.17
CA ILE A 117 -20.76 1.28 11.24
C ILE A 117 -20.05 2.11 10.18
N GLU A 118 -18.74 1.95 10.03
CA GLU A 118 -17.95 2.66 9.01
C GLU A 118 -18.45 2.31 7.60
N ARG A 119 -18.74 1.02 7.34
CA ARG A 119 -19.26 0.56 6.05
C ARG A 119 -20.61 1.22 5.72
N THR A 120 -21.52 1.30 6.69
CA THR A 120 -22.86 1.87 6.51
C THR A 120 -22.80 3.38 6.26
N ILE A 121 -22.06 4.12 7.09
CA ILE A 121 -21.92 5.58 6.93
C ILE A 121 -21.36 5.91 5.54
N ARG A 122 -20.32 5.17 5.10
CA ARG A 122 -19.68 5.38 3.80
C ARG A 122 -20.62 5.06 2.64
N SER A 123 -21.39 3.97 2.74
CA SER A 123 -22.39 3.59 1.73
C SER A 123 -23.47 4.65 1.58
N ILE A 124 -24.00 5.17 2.69
CA ILE A 124 -24.99 6.25 2.68
C ILE A 124 -24.37 7.52 2.07
N GLY A 125 -23.17 7.90 2.51
CA GLY A 125 -22.45 9.06 1.97
C GLY A 125 -22.26 8.99 0.45
N TYR A 126 -21.79 7.85 -0.08
CA TYR A 126 -21.61 7.69 -1.52
C TYR A 126 -22.93 7.68 -2.30
N ASN A 127 -23.90 6.89 -1.85
CA ASN A 127 -25.13 6.66 -2.61
C ASN A 127 -26.16 7.79 -2.49
N THR A 128 -26.04 8.65 -1.47
CA THR A 128 -27.05 9.69 -1.22
C THR A 128 -26.47 11.10 -1.28
N LEU A 129 -25.33 11.33 -0.63
CA LEU A 129 -24.76 12.66 -0.43
C LEU A 129 -23.90 13.08 -1.63
N LEU A 130 -22.98 12.22 -2.07
CA LEU A 130 -22.15 12.48 -3.25
C LEU A 130 -22.91 12.26 -4.57
N ALA A 131 -23.94 11.41 -4.57
CA ALA A 131 -24.78 11.18 -5.73
C ALA A 131 -25.69 12.37 -6.11
N SER A 132 -25.85 13.37 -5.24
CA SER A 132 -26.67 14.56 -5.50
C SER A 132 -25.91 15.85 -5.25
N PRO A 133 -25.55 16.60 -6.32
CA PRO A 133 -24.88 17.90 -6.19
C PRO A 133 -25.67 18.91 -5.34
N ARG A 134 -27.02 18.82 -5.35
CA ARG A 134 -27.89 19.69 -4.55
C ARG A 134 -27.73 19.44 -3.04
N LYS A 135 -27.70 18.17 -2.62
CA LYS A 135 -27.52 17.80 -1.21
C LYS A 135 -26.12 18.16 -0.72
N LEU A 136 -25.11 17.93 -1.56
CA LEU A 136 -23.72 18.31 -1.26
C LEU A 136 -23.58 19.83 -1.08
N ARG A 137 -24.24 20.63 -1.94
CA ARG A 137 -24.22 22.09 -1.85
C ARG A 137 -25.00 22.64 -0.65
N LEU A 138 -26.10 22.01 -0.27
CA LEU A 138 -26.85 22.38 0.94
C LEU A 138 -26.05 22.10 2.22
N LEU A 139 -25.30 21.00 2.27
CA LEU A 139 -24.46 20.66 3.41
C LEU A 139 -23.13 21.41 3.46
N GLY A 140 -22.55 21.80 2.32
CA GLY A 140 -21.33 22.61 2.27
C GLY A 140 -21.53 24.09 2.57
N ASN A 141 -22.77 24.58 2.56
CA ASN A 141 -23.14 25.96 2.85
C ASN A 141 -23.85 26.13 4.21
N ALA A 142 -23.97 25.06 4.99
CA ALA A 142 -24.48 25.07 6.37
C ALA A 142 -23.31 25.06 7.35
#